data_AF-A0A1M3FW00-F1
#
_entry.id   AF-A0A1M3FW00-F1
#
_cell.length_a   1.000
_cell.length_b   1.000
_cell.length_c   1.000
_cell.angle_alpha   90.00
_cell.angle_beta   90.00
_cell.angle_gamma   90.00
#
_symmetry.space_group_name_H-M   'P 1'
#
loop_
_entity.id
_entity.type
_entity.pdbx_description
1 polymer ?
#
loop_
_entity_poly.entity_id
_entity_poly.type
_entity_poly.pdbx_seq_one_letter_code
_entity_poly.pdbx_strand_id
1 'polypeptide(L)'
;MRKIIATLYFCIYLAFGYAQPGKKGMPGGEPYTFESSQVLEVPGGGFVGLRTIQKGRAMTTYSSRWNEYVLYRYNSNMVKEKEVEFGSKKEFGAYYSEFFVFGGKLWLVNLLPVDDFKGGSLVAIEINPQTLELSEPRVLISAEEHQLKSGAVGARGYTFNVHSSISPDRQRISFMIINHKSKFSIGVFDGGLERKWYQNPELDKLDRNWMQSLVVNNAGEVALGYTHRNDGYVTILKEKPNPTWCDMPVKDMGVNMVGLLVDEAGSKIHITGGYVDGSYNCVGIYQGSINMQTGTMDPFTKHKFPERLVEQLADDDLASTKDRKYGVNRFWGTQFFYTADKVPDLLIEFNEGATPSANSRTPAMVHSRNLLNVRFASDGLVFTRVPKYTIFTMGDFSRGYHLQIEADRLLVLYYDSEDNLKQDVTSQKAKYVRIDKTRLVAALIGYDGSLTRQPIYGEPYTSRRTRAEQVSMSSYQIPVCNYGVEACFPVKR
;
A
#
# COMPACT_ATOMS: atom_id res chain seq x y z
N MET A 1 -20.09 -8.75 -17.68
CA MET A 1 -18.91 -9.00 -18.56
C MET A 1 -18.40 -7.73 -19.26
N ARG A 2 -19.08 -7.11 -20.25
CA ARG A 2 -18.53 -5.92 -20.96
C ARG A 2 -18.18 -4.70 -20.07
N LYS A 3 -18.98 -4.38 -19.04
CA LYS A 3 -18.64 -3.30 -18.08
C LYS A 3 -17.38 -3.61 -17.26
N ILE A 4 -17.30 -4.83 -16.71
CA ILE A 4 -16.11 -5.35 -16.00
C ILE A 4 -14.87 -5.21 -16.91
N ILE A 5 -14.95 -5.62 -18.18
CA ILE A 5 -13.87 -5.46 -19.16
C ILE A 5 -13.46 -3.99 -19.37
N ALA A 6 -14.41 -3.05 -19.40
CA ALA A 6 -14.13 -1.63 -19.54
C ALA A 6 -13.40 -1.01 -18.32
N THR A 7 -13.55 -1.59 -17.12
CA THR A 7 -12.79 -1.19 -15.92
C THR A 7 -11.43 -1.92 -15.83
N LEU A 8 -11.30 -3.12 -16.42
CA LEU A 8 -10.16 -4.04 -16.21
C LEU A 8 -8.97 -3.93 -17.16
N TYR A 9 -9.05 -3.14 -18.23
CA TYR A 9 -8.00 -2.95 -19.24
C TYR A 9 -6.70 -2.28 -18.75
N PHE A 10 -6.35 -2.50 -17.48
CA PHE A 10 -5.65 -1.53 -16.67
C PHE A 10 -4.93 -2.18 -15.42
N CYS A 11 -3.58 -2.38 -15.35
CA CYS A 11 -2.60 -1.91 -14.29
C CYS A 11 -1.03 -2.06 -14.60
N ILE A 12 -0.25 -0.98 -14.96
CA ILE A 12 1.23 -0.95 -15.23
C ILE A 12 1.90 0.38 -14.79
N TYR A 13 3.00 0.27 -14.03
CA TYR A 13 4.03 1.30 -13.81
C TYR A 13 5.22 1.11 -14.77
N LEU A 14 5.79 2.18 -15.31
CA LEU A 14 7.04 2.15 -16.09
C LEU A 14 8.16 2.93 -15.40
N ALA A 15 9.27 2.25 -15.12
CA ALA A 15 10.50 2.89 -14.67
C ALA A 15 11.61 2.68 -15.69
N PHE A 16 12.16 3.76 -16.24
CA PHE A 16 13.30 3.72 -17.15
C PHE A 16 14.61 3.86 -16.38
N GLY A 17 15.03 2.76 -15.75
CA GLY A 17 16.36 2.62 -15.18
C GLY A 17 17.41 2.43 -16.28
N TYR A 18 17.98 3.52 -16.82
CA TYR A 18 19.17 3.45 -17.67
C TYR A 18 20.42 3.12 -16.84
N ALA A 19 20.58 1.85 -16.47
CA ALA A 19 21.87 1.34 -16.00
C ALA A 19 22.76 1.05 -17.22
N GLN A 20 23.47 2.06 -17.73
CA GLN A 20 24.54 1.84 -18.71
C GLN A 20 25.69 1.10 -18.01
N PRO A 21 26.13 -0.08 -18.50
CA PRO A 21 27.21 -0.82 -17.85
C PRO A 21 28.57 -0.17 -18.16
N GLY A 22 28.97 0.77 -17.30
CA GLY A 22 30.36 1.12 -17.09
C GLY A 22 30.76 2.55 -17.42
N LYS A 23 31.00 3.34 -16.37
CA LYS A 23 32.22 4.15 -16.22
C LYS A 23 32.56 4.30 -14.75
N LYS A 24 33.78 3.88 -14.36
CA LYS A 24 34.33 4.21 -13.04
C LYS A 24 34.65 5.71 -13.02
N GLY A 25 34.08 6.43 -12.06
CA GLY A 25 34.48 7.80 -11.73
C GLY A 25 33.73 8.89 -12.48
N MET A 26 32.61 9.33 -11.92
CA MET A 26 32.19 10.74 -11.96
C MET A 26 31.62 11.14 -10.60
N PRO A 27 31.92 12.34 -10.07
CA PRO A 27 31.33 12.87 -8.84
C PRO A 27 29.93 13.49 -9.05
N GLY A 28 29.35 13.35 -10.25
CA GLY A 28 27.98 13.74 -10.55
C GLY A 28 27.11 12.50 -10.74
N GLY A 29 26.02 12.41 -9.98
CA GLY A 29 25.06 11.31 -10.09
C GLY A 29 24.36 11.28 -11.44
N GLU A 30 24.21 10.10 -12.04
CA GLU A 30 23.49 9.94 -13.29
C GLU A 30 22.01 10.38 -13.13
N PRO A 31 21.44 11.05 -14.15
CA PRO A 31 20.04 11.41 -14.15
C PRO A 31 19.17 10.17 -14.34
N TYR A 32 18.14 10.02 -13.51
CA TYR A 32 17.14 8.95 -13.66
C TYR A 32 15.74 9.56 -13.82
N THR A 33 14.81 8.75 -14.34
CA THR A 33 13.39 9.10 -14.43
C THR A 33 12.57 7.89 -14.01
N PHE A 34 11.78 8.08 -12.96
CA PHE A 34 10.77 7.14 -12.48
C PHE A 34 9.40 7.70 -12.83
N GLU A 35 8.51 6.86 -13.39
CA GLU A 35 7.13 7.27 -13.67
C GLU A 35 6.14 6.37 -12.93
N SER A 36 5.13 7.00 -12.36
CA SER A 36 3.97 6.32 -11.78
C SER A 36 2.70 6.89 -12.40
N SER A 37 1.67 6.06 -12.53
CA SER A 37 0.35 6.54 -12.96
C SER A 37 -0.74 5.97 -12.05
N GLN A 38 -1.70 6.81 -11.70
CA GLN A 38 -2.91 6.46 -10.97
C GLN A 38 -4.11 6.97 -11.78
N VAL A 39 -5.24 6.27 -11.76
CA VAL A 39 -6.50 6.79 -12.31
C VAL A 39 -7.57 6.63 -11.25
N LEU A 40 -8.54 7.55 -11.24
CA LEU A 40 -9.71 7.51 -10.36
C LEU A 40 -10.97 7.79 -11.18
N GLU A 41 -12.07 7.11 -10.84
CA GLU A 41 -13.41 7.56 -11.22
C GLU A 41 -13.74 8.83 -10.43
N VAL A 42 -14.43 9.78 -11.06
CA VAL A 42 -14.62 11.12 -10.49
C VAL A 42 -16.09 11.54 -10.37
N PRO A 43 -16.42 12.43 -9.41
CA PRO A 43 -17.75 13.02 -9.29
C PRO A 43 -18.21 13.67 -10.61
N GLY A 44 -19.44 13.36 -11.03
CA GLY A 44 -19.98 13.72 -12.34
C GLY A 44 -19.72 12.70 -13.45
N GLY A 45 -18.99 11.62 -13.16
CA GLY A 45 -18.73 10.51 -14.08
C GLY A 45 -17.49 10.72 -14.98
N GLY A 46 -17.02 9.61 -15.54
CA GLY A 46 -15.72 9.55 -16.22
C GLY A 46 -14.58 9.38 -15.22
N PHE A 47 -13.35 9.60 -15.70
CA PHE A 47 -12.14 9.28 -14.94
C PHE A 47 -11.09 10.38 -15.09
N VAL A 48 -10.27 10.57 -14.05
CA VAL A 48 -9.08 11.42 -14.11
C VAL A 48 -7.86 10.58 -13.76
N GLY A 49 -6.86 10.61 -14.64
CA GLY A 49 -5.54 10.01 -14.45
C GLY A 49 -4.51 11.04 -14.02
N LEU A 50 -3.64 10.68 -13.09
CA LEU A 50 -2.43 11.41 -12.72
C LEU A 50 -1.20 10.56 -13.07
N ARG A 51 -0.34 11.06 -13.96
CA ARG A 51 1.02 10.55 -14.17
C ARG A 51 1.99 11.45 -13.41
N THR A 52 2.81 10.86 -12.54
CA THR A 52 3.90 11.54 -11.86
C THR A 52 5.22 11.10 -12.47
N ILE A 53 6.03 12.07 -12.89
CA ILE A 53 7.36 11.88 -13.47
C ILE A 53 8.38 12.41 -12.47
N GLN A 54 8.93 11.50 -11.66
CA GLN A 54 10.06 11.76 -10.76
C GLN A 54 11.35 11.80 -11.56
N LYS A 55 11.93 12.98 -11.75
CA LYS A 55 13.28 13.15 -12.29
C LYS A 55 14.25 13.42 -11.14
N GLY A 56 15.50 13.02 -11.27
CA GLY A 56 16.48 13.24 -10.21
C GLY A 56 17.89 12.86 -10.58
N ARG A 57 18.85 13.14 -9.69
CA ARG A 57 20.26 12.72 -9.81
C ARG A 57 20.63 11.77 -8.68
N ALA A 58 21.20 10.62 -9.01
CA ALA A 58 21.58 9.60 -8.04
C ALA A 58 23.01 9.85 -7.52
N MET A 59 23.17 10.70 -6.49
CA MET A 59 24.49 10.90 -5.86
C MET A 59 24.77 9.81 -4.82
N THR A 60 26.05 9.59 -4.52
CA THR A 60 26.55 8.50 -3.65
C THR A 60 26.04 8.52 -2.21
N THR A 61 25.48 9.64 -1.74
CA THR A 61 24.94 9.82 -0.37
C THR A 61 23.52 10.37 -0.31
N TYR A 62 22.96 10.85 -1.43
CA TYR A 62 21.64 11.50 -1.49
C TYR A 62 21.09 11.48 -2.93
N SER A 63 19.76 11.37 -3.08
CA SER A 63 19.11 11.58 -4.38
C SER A 63 18.30 12.87 -4.35
N SER A 64 18.70 13.89 -5.12
CA SER A 64 17.78 14.99 -5.42
C SER A 64 16.73 14.50 -6.41
N ARG A 65 15.49 14.92 -6.22
CA ARG A 65 14.31 14.60 -7.03
C ARG A 65 13.47 15.85 -7.26
N TRP A 66 12.69 15.85 -8.34
CA TRP A 66 11.57 16.75 -8.54
C TRP A 66 10.46 16.01 -9.29
N ASN A 67 9.21 16.46 -9.07
CA ASN A 67 8.03 15.86 -9.69
C ASN A 67 7.46 16.81 -10.74
N GLU A 68 7.39 16.31 -11.98
CA GLU A 68 6.47 16.81 -12.98
C GLU A 68 5.21 15.93 -12.93
N TYR A 69 4.03 16.54 -13.11
CA TYR A 69 2.74 15.88 -13.06
C TYR A 69 2.00 16.12 -14.37
N VAL A 70 1.30 15.10 -14.86
CA VAL A 70 0.40 15.20 -16.00
C VAL A 70 -0.97 14.64 -15.60
N LEU A 71 -1.99 15.50 -15.62
CA LEU A 71 -3.38 15.10 -15.46
C LEU A 71 -4.01 14.80 -16.81
N TYR A 72 -4.82 13.75 -16.83
CA TYR A 72 -5.56 13.28 -18.00
C TYR A 72 -7.04 13.17 -17.62
N ARG A 73 -7.96 13.69 -18.43
CA ARG A 73 -9.40 13.45 -18.28
C ARG A 73 -9.84 12.44 -19.33
N TYR A 74 -10.60 11.43 -18.91
CA TYR A 74 -11.22 10.43 -19.76
C TYR A 74 -12.73 10.41 -19.53
N ASN A 75 -13.52 10.20 -20.58
CA ASN A 75 -14.95 9.94 -20.41
C ASN A 75 -15.23 8.51 -19.92
N SER A 76 -16.52 8.19 -19.72
CA SER A 76 -16.99 6.86 -19.28
C SER A 76 -16.62 5.71 -20.22
N ASN A 77 -16.19 6.00 -21.46
CA ASN A 77 -15.67 5.02 -22.42
C ASN A 77 -14.13 4.96 -22.45
N MET A 78 -13.45 5.58 -21.48
CA MET A 78 -11.99 5.66 -21.36
C MET A 78 -11.28 6.37 -22.54
N VAL A 79 -11.99 7.21 -23.30
CA VAL A 79 -11.38 8.05 -24.35
C VAL A 79 -10.82 9.31 -23.72
N LYS A 80 -9.54 9.64 -23.97
CA LYS A 80 -8.89 10.86 -23.46
C LYS A 80 -9.51 12.11 -24.08
N GLU A 81 -9.91 13.05 -23.25
CA GLU A 81 -10.56 14.31 -23.64
C GLU A 81 -9.71 15.55 -23.34
N LYS A 82 -8.94 15.55 -22.25
CA LYS A 82 -8.06 16.67 -21.86
C LYS A 82 -6.77 16.17 -21.22
N GLU A 83 -5.72 16.98 -21.32
CA GLU A 83 -4.41 16.77 -20.70
C GLU A 83 -3.89 18.12 -20.15
N VAL A 84 -3.27 18.11 -18.97
CA VAL A 84 -2.68 19.29 -18.31
C VAL A 84 -1.39 18.89 -17.60
N GLU A 85 -0.28 19.53 -17.96
CA GLU A 85 1.02 19.37 -17.27
C GLU A 85 1.23 20.46 -16.21
N PHE A 86 1.77 20.10 -15.05
CA PHE A 86 2.14 21.02 -13.97
C PHE A 86 3.22 20.42 -13.06
N GLY A 87 3.66 21.15 -12.03
CA GLY A 87 4.64 20.67 -11.05
C GLY A 87 5.83 21.63 -10.91
N SER A 88 6.74 21.31 -9.99
CA SER A 88 7.87 22.17 -9.66
C SER A 88 9.18 21.62 -10.24
N LYS A 89 10.02 22.52 -10.75
CA LYS A 89 11.41 22.21 -11.15
C LYS A 89 12.42 22.35 -10.00
N LYS A 90 11.96 22.54 -8.76
CA LYS A 90 12.84 22.69 -7.57
C LYS A 90 13.27 21.31 -7.07
N GLU A 91 14.58 21.09 -7.01
CA GLU A 91 15.18 19.86 -6.49
C GLU A 91 15.00 19.73 -4.97
N PHE A 92 14.49 18.59 -4.50
CA PHE A 92 14.34 18.25 -3.08
C PHE A 92 14.40 16.71 -2.88
N GLY A 93 14.04 16.18 -1.72
CA GLY A 93 14.12 14.75 -1.41
C GLY A 93 13.12 13.86 -2.17
N ALA A 94 13.08 12.57 -1.82
CA ALA A 94 12.04 11.67 -2.32
C ALA A 94 10.66 12.12 -1.80
N TYR A 95 9.76 12.46 -2.71
CA TYR A 95 8.45 13.02 -2.41
C TYR A 95 7.36 11.96 -2.24
N TYR A 96 6.49 12.19 -1.26
CA TYR A 96 5.20 11.53 -1.10
C TYR A 96 4.15 12.32 -1.90
N SER A 97 3.34 11.61 -2.69
CA SER A 97 2.20 12.19 -3.39
C SER A 97 1.04 11.20 -3.39
N GLU A 98 -0.12 11.64 -2.92
CA GLU A 98 -1.36 10.88 -2.90
C GLU A 98 -2.43 11.58 -3.73
N PHE A 99 -3.17 10.81 -4.52
CA PHE A 99 -4.23 11.31 -5.38
C PHE A 99 -5.49 10.48 -5.09
N PHE A 100 -6.57 11.15 -4.66
CA PHE A 100 -7.76 10.48 -4.13
C PHE A 100 -9.02 11.35 -4.21
N VAL A 101 -10.19 10.71 -4.08
CA VAL A 101 -11.50 11.38 -3.97
C VAL A 101 -11.99 11.37 -2.52
N PHE A 102 -12.24 12.56 -1.97
CA PHE A 102 -12.67 12.74 -0.58
C PHE A 102 -13.52 14.01 -0.44
N GLY A 103 -14.57 13.96 0.40
CA GLY A 103 -15.55 15.06 0.53
C GLY A 103 -16.26 15.43 -0.78
N GLY A 104 -16.39 14.50 -1.72
CA GLY A 104 -16.94 14.77 -3.06
C GLY A 104 -16.03 15.59 -3.99
N LYS A 105 -14.77 15.79 -3.61
CA LYS A 105 -13.74 16.53 -4.37
C LYS A 105 -12.57 15.61 -4.73
N LEU A 106 -11.85 15.97 -5.80
CA LEU A 106 -10.63 15.29 -6.23
C LEU A 106 -9.42 16.07 -5.71
N TRP A 107 -8.51 15.38 -5.04
CA TRP A 107 -7.36 15.99 -4.36
C TRP A 107 -6.05 15.38 -4.83
N LEU A 108 -5.03 16.23 -4.98
CA LEU A 108 -3.62 15.84 -4.97
C LEU A 108 -3.00 16.38 -3.68
N VAL A 109 -2.58 15.48 -2.80
CA VAL A 109 -1.78 15.80 -1.61
C VAL A 109 -0.31 15.54 -1.90
N ASN A 110 0.55 16.47 -1.53
CA ASN A 110 1.99 16.41 -1.81
C ASN A 110 2.77 17.15 -0.72
N LEU A 111 4.06 16.82 -0.56
CA LEU A 111 4.98 17.64 0.21
C LEU A 111 5.57 18.72 -0.72
N LEU A 112 5.57 20.00 -0.33
CA LEU A 112 6.20 21.10 -1.09
C LEU A 112 7.34 21.75 -0.29
N PRO A 113 8.50 22.03 -0.90
CA PRO A 113 9.63 22.65 -0.23
C PRO A 113 9.34 24.12 0.09
N VAL A 114 9.87 24.61 1.21
CA VAL A 114 9.76 26.02 1.64
C VAL A 114 11.16 26.61 1.64
N ASP A 115 11.39 27.75 0.96
CA ASP A 115 12.75 28.19 0.62
C ASP A 115 13.65 28.48 1.84
N ASP A 116 13.09 28.95 2.96
CA ASP A 116 13.82 29.19 4.21
C ASP A 116 13.93 27.95 5.12
N PHE A 117 13.16 26.90 4.85
CA PHE A 117 13.11 25.69 5.67
C PHE A 117 13.77 24.52 4.96
N LYS A 118 14.66 23.81 5.65
CA LYS A 118 15.30 22.61 5.09
C LYS A 118 14.39 21.36 5.17
N GLY A 119 13.09 21.58 4.99
CA GLY A 119 11.97 20.64 5.03
C GLY A 119 10.89 21.10 4.03
N GLY A 120 9.69 20.53 4.08
CA GLY A 120 8.60 20.96 3.20
C GLY A 120 7.24 20.83 3.88
N SER A 121 6.30 21.71 3.55
CA SER A 121 4.93 21.66 4.06
C SER A 121 4.13 20.57 3.34
N LEU A 122 3.28 19.84 4.07
CA LEU A 122 2.27 18.99 3.44
C LEU A 122 1.14 19.89 2.94
N VAL A 123 0.80 19.78 1.66
CA VAL A 123 -0.24 20.59 1.01
C VAL A 123 -1.26 19.73 0.28
N ALA A 124 -2.45 20.28 0.08
CA ALA A 124 -3.47 19.75 -0.82
C ALA A 124 -3.76 20.73 -1.96
N ILE A 125 -3.97 20.20 -3.15
CA ILE A 125 -4.44 20.92 -4.34
C ILE A 125 -5.76 20.28 -4.75
N GLU A 126 -6.83 21.07 -4.82
CA GLU A 126 -8.10 20.63 -5.38
C GLU A 126 -7.99 20.63 -6.91
N ILE A 127 -8.48 19.57 -7.54
CA ILE A 127 -8.50 19.42 -8.99
C ILE A 127 -9.96 19.39 -9.43
N ASN A 128 -10.37 20.32 -10.29
CA ASN A 128 -11.69 20.25 -10.91
C ASN A 128 -11.70 19.05 -11.90
N PRO A 129 -12.51 18.00 -11.67
CA PRO A 129 -12.44 16.78 -12.48
C PRO A 129 -12.96 16.97 -13.91
N GLN A 130 -13.67 18.06 -14.20
CA GLN A 130 -14.21 18.36 -15.53
C GLN A 130 -13.29 19.26 -16.34
N THR A 131 -12.69 20.29 -15.71
CA THR A 131 -11.80 21.24 -16.39
C THR A 131 -10.31 20.94 -16.22
N LEU A 132 -9.92 20.07 -15.29
CA LEU A 132 -8.53 19.87 -14.83
C LEU A 132 -7.86 21.16 -14.30
N GLU A 133 -8.65 22.17 -13.92
CA GLU A 133 -8.13 23.36 -13.24
C GLU A 133 -7.71 23.02 -11.81
N LEU A 134 -6.62 23.66 -11.37
CA LEU A 134 -6.02 23.46 -10.06
C LEU A 134 -6.38 24.62 -9.14
N SER A 135 -6.70 24.34 -7.87
CA SER A 135 -6.74 25.39 -6.84
C SER A 135 -5.35 25.88 -6.48
N GLU A 136 -5.29 27.03 -5.80
CA GLU A 136 -4.11 27.37 -4.99
C GLU A 136 -3.81 26.26 -3.96
N PRO A 137 -2.53 25.93 -3.68
CA PRO A 137 -2.18 24.91 -2.70
C PRO A 137 -2.56 25.32 -1.27
N ARG A 138 -3.36 24.50 -0.59
CA ARG A 138 -3.67 24.65 0.83
C ARG A 138 -2.63 23.92 1.68
N VAL A 139 -2.00 24.61 2.64
CA VAL A 139 -1.14 23.97 3.65
C VAL A 139 -1.99 23.14 4.62
N LEU A 140 -1.74 21.83 4.68
CA LEU A 140 -2.35 20.90 5.65
C LEU A 140 -1.53 20.82 6.94
N ILE A 141 -0.20 20.73 6.83
CA ILE A 141 0.77 20.76 7.94
C ILE A 141 1.98 21.56 7.46
N SER A 142 2.38 22.61 8.19
CA SER A 142 3.46 23.50 7.77
C SER A 142 4.86 22.94 8.08
N ALA A 143 5.86 23.42 7.34
CA ALA A 143 7.25 23.07 7.56
C ALA A 143 7.73 23.39 9.00
N GLU A 144 7.20 24.46 9.58
CA GLU A 144 7.51 24.95 10.92
C GLU A 144 6.85 24.09 11.99
N GLU A 145 5.61 23.65 11.75
CA GLU A 145 4.83 22.87 12.71
C GLU A 145 5.47 21.50 13.01
N HIS A 146 6.04 20.84 12.00
CA HIS A 146 6.70 19.54 12.18
C HIS A 146 8.21 19.62 12.45
N GLN A 147 8.81 20.82 12.37
CA GLN A 147 10.21 21.11 12.72
C GLN A 147 11.27 20.15 12.12
N LEU A 148 11.09 19.69 10.88
CA LEU A 148 12.03 18.79 10.20
C LEU A 148 13.43 19.43 10.04
N LYS A 149 14.37 19.06 10.92
CA LYS A 149 15.77 19.50 10.87
C LYS A 149 16.59 18.61 9.91
N SER A 150 16.94 19.16 8.75
CA SER A 150 17.66 18.49 7.65
C SER A 150 19.04 17.88 7.96
N GLY A 151 19.61 18.11 9.15
CA GLY A 151 20.82 17.41 9.59
C GLY A 151 20.65 15.88 9.53
N ALA A 152 19.41 15.41 9.65
CA ALA A 152 19.01 14.02 9.46
C ALA A 152 18.55 13.68 8.03
N VAL A 153 18.98 14.38 6.96
CA VAL A 153 18.69 13.98 5.56
C VAL A 153 19.97 13.53 4.82
N GLY A 154 21.13 14.10 5.17
CA GLY A 154 22.34 14.04 4.35
C GLY A 154 23.26 12.81 4.44
N ALA A 155 22.83 11.68 5.05
CA ALA A 155 23.74 10.53 5.24
C ALA A 155 23.13 9.12 5.04
N ARG A 156 21.81 8.93 5.18
CA ARG A 156 21.16 7.59 5.16
C ARG A 156 19.72 7.63 4.65
N GLY A 157 19.52 8.10 3.41
CA GLY A 157 18.29 7.84 2.63
C GLY A 157 16.99 8.06 3.39
N TYR A 158 16.85 9.20 4.07
CA TYR A 158 15.71 9.48 4.93
C TYR A 158 14.49 9.85 4.06
N THR A 159 13.68 8.85 3.71
CA THR A 159 12.34 9.06 3.16
C THR A 159 11.45 9.67 4.23
N PHE A 160 10.69 10.71 3.86
CA PHE A 160 9.59 11.18 4.68
C PHE A 160 8.48 10.14 4.63
N ASN A 161 8.19 9.50 5.76
CA ASN A 161 7.09 8.58 5.88
C ASN A 161 5.84 9.39 6.22
N VAL A 162 5.08 9.76 5.20
CA VAL A 162 3.73 10.31 5.37
C VAL A 162 2.75 9.14 5.27
N HIS A 163 1.81 9.09 6.21
CA HIS A 163 0.75 8.10 6.29
C HIS A 163 -0.59 8.81 6.30
N SER A 164 -1.57 8.30 5.56
CA SER A 164 -2.95 8.78 5.60
C SER A 164 -3.92 7.67 6.00
N SER A 165 -5.11 8.07 6.47
CA SER A 165 -6.24 7.17 6.66
C SER A 165 -7.55 7.94 6.54
N ILE A 166 -8.55 7.39 5.86
CA ILE A 166 -9.90 7.95 5.71
C ILE A 166 -10.83 7.20 6.67
N SER A 167 -11.74 7.93 7.34
CA SER A 167 -12.73 7.33 8.22
C SER A 167 -13.76 6.49 7.45
N PRO A 168 -14.40 5.50 8.10
CA PRO A 168 -15.46 4.69 7.48
C PRO A 168 -16.59 5.51 6.84
N ASP A 169 -17.05 6.58 7.49
CA ASP A 169 -18.08 7.51 6.96
C ASP A 169 -17.57 8.47 5.86
N ARG A 170 -16.26 8.43 5.57
CA ARG A 170 -15.54 9.32 4.66
C ARG A 170 -15.71 10.82 4.97
N GLN A 171 -16.02 11.18 6.21
CA GLN A 171 -16.12 12.57 6.68
C GLN A 171 -14.85 13.08 7.36
N ARG A 172 -13.89 12.19 7.66
CA ARG A 172 -12.59 12.52 8.26
C ARG A 172 -11.45 11.86 7.49
N ILE A 173 -10.31 12.54 7.46
CA ILE A 173 -9.03 12.00 7.00
C ILE A 173 -7.95 12.42 7.98
N SER A 174 -7.05 11.50 8.34
CA SER A 174 -5.85 11.81 9.10
C SER A 174 -4.64 11.85 8.18
N PHE A 175 -3.72 12.77 8.45
CA PHE A 175 -2.37 12.78 7.87
C PHE A 175 -1.34 12.81 8.98
N MET A 176 -0.38 11.91 8.92
CA MET A 176 0.74 11.82 9.86
C MET A 176 2.07 11.86 9.12
N ILE A 177 3.02 12.64 9.64
CA ILE A 177 4.39 12.79 9.13
C ILE A 177 5.34 12.35 10.24
N ILE A 178 6.14 11.29 10.00
CA ILE A 178 7.15 10.86 10.98
C ILE A 178 8.41 11.71 10.84
N ASN A 179 8.81 12.39 11.91
CA ASN A 179 9.89 13.36 11.88
C ASN A 179 11.25 12.72 12.22
N HIS A 180 11.36 12.08 13.40
CA HIS A 180 12.58 11.37 13.82
C HIS A 180 12.36 10.54 15.11
N LYS A 181 12.74 9.24 15.08
CA LYS A 181 12.91 8.24 16.18
C LYS A 181 11.80 8.01 17.22
N SER A 182 10.85 8.93 17.39
CA SER A 182 9.80 8.95 18.41
C SER A 182 8.76 10.06 18.14
N LYS A 183 9.19 11.14 17.47
CA LYS A 183 8.37 12.33 17.19
C LYS A 183 7.70 12.24 15.82
N PHE A 184 6.43 12.61 15.78
CA PHE A 184 5.64 12.75 14.56
C PHE A 184 4.65 13.90 14.69
N SER A 185 4.18 14.37 13.54
CA SER A 185 3.16 15.41 13.41
C SER A 185 1.91 14.77 12.85
N ILE A 186 0.75 15.02 13.45
CA ILE A 186 -0.51 14.41 13.01
C ILE A 186 -1.66 15.39 13.08
N GLY A 187 -2.46 15.44 12.02
CA GLY A 187 -3.69 16.22 11.97
C GLY A 187 -4.86 15.41 11.44
N VAL A 188 -6.07 15.78 11.86
CA VAL A 188 -7.33 15.27 11.33
C VAL A 188 -8.08 16.40 10.65
N PHE A 189 -8.62 16.11 9.48
CA PHE A 189 -9.26 17.06 8.58
C PHE A 189 -10.65 16.53 8.19
N ASP A 190 -11.57 17.42 7.83
CA ASP A 190 -12.89 17.05 7.29
C ASP A 190 -12.90 16.93 5.76
N GLY A 191 -14.06 16.61 5.17
CA GLY A 191 -14.25 16.50 3.72
C GLY A 191 -13.84 17.73 2.90
N GLY A 192 -13.81 18.93 3.50
CA GLY A 192 -13.30 20.14 2.86
C GLY A 192 -11.77 20.28 2.94
N LEU A 193 -11.08 19.32 3.56
CA LEU A 193 -9.71 19.40 4.08
C LEU A 193 -9.48 20.58 5.02
N GLU A 194 -10.48 20.93 5.83
CA GLU A 194 -10.30 21.85 6.95
C GLU A 194 -9.81 21.09 8.18
N ARG A 195 -8.73 21.57 8.79
CA ARG A 195 -8.12 20.95 9.97
C ARG A 195 -9.07 21.05 11.16
N LYS A 196 -9.50 19.92 11.72
CA LYS A 196 -10.27 19.85 12.97
C LYS A 196 -9.35 19.91 14.19
N TRP A 197 -8.29 19.10 14.21
CA TRP A 197 -7.26 19.16 15.24
C TRP A 197 -5.88 18.76 14.73
N TYR A 198 -4.85 19.12 15.48
CA TYR A 198 -3.45 18.80 15.18
C TYR A 198 -2.64 18.59 16.47
N GLN A 199 -1.70 17.64 16.45
CA GLN A 199 -0.80 17.33 17.56
C GLN A 199 0.62 17.00 17.07
N ASN A 200 1.61 17.25 17.93
CA ASN A 200 3.03 16.88 17.75
C ASN A 200 3.49 15.94 18.89
N PRO A 201 2.91 14.74 19.02
CA PRO A 201 3.29 13.81 20.09
C PRO A 201 4.72 13.27 19.94
N GLU A 202 5.26 12.86 21.07
CA GLU A 202 6.47 12.04 21.16
C GLU A 202 6.09 10.72 21.83
N LEU A 203 6.29 9.60 21.14
CA LEU A 203 6.07 8.26 21.68
C LEU A 203 7.42 7.55 21.80
N ASP A 204 7.92 7.42 23.04
CA ASP A 204 9.26 6.89 23.35
C ASP A 204 9.55 5.49 22.77
N LYS A 205 8.50 4.71 22.50
CA LYS A 205 8.59 3.35 21.94
C LYS A 205 8.47 3.28 20.42
N LEU A 206 8.03 4.36 19.76
CA LEU A 206 7.72 4.39 18.32
C LEU A 206 8.96 4.72 17.48
N ASP A 207 9.73 3.70 17.09
CA ASP A 207 10.65 3.86 15.97
C ASP A 207 9.84 3.93 14.65
N ARG A 208 10.24 4.83 13.75
CA ARG A 208 9.67 4.98 12.39
C ARG A 208 9.62 3.69 11.58
N ASN A 209 10.48 2.71 11.91
CA ASN A 209 10.56 1.42 11.24
C ASN A 209 9.53 0.39 11.76
N TRP A 210 8.82 0.69 12.86
CA TRP A 210 7.97 -0.28 13.55
C TRP A 210 6.49 0.13 13.67
N MET A 211 6.13 1.33 13.18
CA MET A 211 4.73 1.63 12.89
C MET A 211 4.23 0.75 11.74
N GLN A 212 3.06 0.16 11.91
CA GLN A 212 2.50 -0.85 11.00
C GLN A 212 1.07 -0.51 10.54
N SER A 213 0.33 0.30 11.31
CA SER A 213 -1.02 0.70 10.95
C SER A 213 -1.39 2.08 11.53
N LEU A 214 -2.18 2.83 10.76
CA LEU A 214 -2.81 4.10 11.11
C LEU A 214 -4.28 4.01 10.71
N VAL A 215 -5.19 4.31 11.63
CA VAL A 215 -6.62 4.44 11.32
C VAL A 215 -7.25 5.64 12.01
N VAL A 216 -8.31 6.21 11.41
CA VAL A 216 -9.14 7.27 12.01
C VAL A 216 -10.61 6.85 12.02
N ASN A 217 -11.34 7.11 13.11
CA ASN A 217 -12.77 6.81 13.20
C ASN A 217 -13.64 8.02 12.78
N ASN A 218 -14.96 7.79 12.72
CA ASN A 218 -15.96 8.81 12.33
C ASN A 218 -15.95 10.03 13.28
N ALA A 219 -15.58 9.85 14.55
CA ALA A 219 -15.40 10.94 15.52
C ALA A 219 -14.11 11.75 15.33
N GLY A 220 -13.19 11.30 14.46
CA GLY A 220 -11.88 11.94 14.26
C GLY A 220 -10.84 11.54 15.30
N GLU A 221 -11.05 10.44 16.03
CA GLU A 221 -10.05 9.83 16.91
C GLU A 221 -9.14 8.93 16.07
N VAL A 222 -7.83 8.97 16.33
CA VAL A 222 -6.83 8.21 15.58
C VAL A 222 -6.29 7.06 16.43
N ALA A 223 -6.08 5.90 15.84
CA ALA A 223 -5.31 4.82 16.46
C ALA A 223 -4.07 4.46 15.64
N LEU A 224 -2.98 4.19 16.35
CA LEU A 224 -1.67 3.80 15.82
C LEU A 224 -1.34 2.38 16.27
N GLY A 225 -1.03 1.50 15.33
CA GLY A 225 -0.56 0.14 15.58
C GLY A 225 0.93 0.04 15.30
N TYR A 226 1.71 -0.40 16.29
CA TYR A 226 3.17 -0.54 16.16
C TYR A 226 3.74 -1.67 17.01
N THR A 227 5.00 -2.03 16.75
CA THR A 227 5.77 -2.96 17.58
C THR A 227 6.98 -2.30 18.23
N HIS A 228 7.45 -2.86 19.34
CA HIS A 228 8.73 -2.53 19.94
C HIS A 228 9.35 -3.79 20.54
N ARG A 229 10.52 -4.23 20.05
CA ARG A 229 11.23 -5.43 20.56
C ARG A 229 10.39 -6.73 20.58
N ASN A 230 9.47 -6.90 19.63
CA ASN A 230 8.46 -7.98 19.54
C ASN A 230 7.25 -7.85 20.50
N ASP A 231 7.13 -6.79 21.27
CA ASP A 231 5.86 -6.42 21.92
C ASP A 231 4.99 -5.62 20.93
N GLY A 232 3.68 -5.84 20.91
CA GLY A 232 2.73 -5.03 20.15
C GLY A 232 2.06 -3.95 21.00
N TYR A 233 1.78 -2.80 20.41
CA TYR A 233 1.11 -1.68 21.05
C TYR A 233 0.03 -1.08 20.15
N VAL A 234 -1.06 -0.65 20.76
CA VAL A 234 -2.04 0.25 20.14
C VAL A 234 -2.15 1.53 20.97
N THR A 235 -1.99 2.67 20.32
CA THR A 235 -2.08 4.00 20.95
C THR A 235 -3.21 4.78 20.29
N ILE A 236 -4.18 5.24 21.10
CA ILE A 236 -5.25 6.13 20.65
C ILE A 236 -4.89 7.59 20.93
N LEU A 237 -5.10 8.45 19.94
CA LEU A 237 -5.00 9.91 20.00
C LEU A 237 -6.41 10.51 19.82
N LYS A 238 -6.78 11.44 20.70
CA LYS A 238 -8.08 12.13 20.70
C LYS A 238 -7.88 13.64 20.67
N GLU A 239 -8.88 14.36 20.17
CA GLU A 239 -8.93 15.84 20.23
C GLU A 239 -8.93 16.31 21.68
N LYS A 240 -7.79 16.82 22.16
CA LYS A 240 -7.61 17.37 23.52
C LYS A 240 -6.50 18.43 23.55
N PRO A 241 -6.56 19.39 24.49
CA PRO A 241 -5.48 20.36 24.73
C PRO A 241 -4.20 19.72 25.30
N ASN A 242 -4.34 18.59 26.00
CA ASN A 242 -3.22 17.73 26.41
C ASN A 242 -3.42 16.34 25.78
N PRO A 243 -2.47 15.82 24.99
CA PRO A 243 -2.60 14.53 24.34
C PRO A 243 -2.65 13.40 25.38
N THR A 244 -3.84 12.82 25.59
CA THR A 244 -3.98 11.61 26.41
C THR A 244 -3.88 10.39 25.50
N TRP A 245 -2.70 9.78 25.41
CA TRP A 245 -2.57 8.44 24.85
C TRP A 245 -2.71 7.39 25.93
N CYS A 246 -3.30 6.25 25.56
CA CYS A 246 -3.18 5.00 26.30
C CYS A 246 -2.43 4.02 25.41
N ASP A 247 -1.19 3.67 25.79
CA ASP A 247 -0.49 2.52 25.23
C ASP A 247 -1.21 1.27 25.74
N MET A 248 -2.00 0.63 24.89
CA MET A 248 -2.62 -0.65 25.19
C MET A 248 -1.73 -1.78 24.65
N PRO A 249 -0.98 -2.50 25.51
CA PRO A 249 -0.08 -3.55 25.08
C PRO A 249 -0.86 -4.78 24.63
N VAL A 250 -0.46 -5.33 23.48
CA VAL A 250 -0.88 -6.65 22.99
C VAL A 250 -0.09 -7.71 23.77
N LYS A 251 -0.54 -7.96 25.02
CA LYS A 251 0.19 -8.79 26.00
C LYS A 251 0.25 -10.27 25.64
N ASP A 252 1.20 -10.96 26.28
CA ASP A 252 1.27 -12.42 26.39
C ASP A 252 1.36 -13.16 25.05
N MET A 253 1.91 -12.48 24.03
CA MET A 253 2.24 -13.04 22.73
C MET A 253 3.41 -12.30 22.11
N GLY A 254 4.34 -13.01 21.45
CA GLY A 254 5.37 -12.34 20.68
C GLY A 254 4.75 -11.81 19.39
N VAL A 255 4.65 -10.50 19.24
CA VAL A 255 3.95 -9.87 18.11
C VAL A 255 4.90 -9.68 16.93
N ASN A 256 4.52 -10.17 15.75
CA ASN A 256 5.17 -9.81 14.49
C ASN A 256 4.60 -8.51 13.93
N MET A 257 3.28 -8.31 14.01
CA MET A 257 2.59 -7.20 13.38
C MET A 257 1.34 -6.77 14.15
N VAL A 258 1.01 -5.48 14.13
CA VAL A 258 -0.26 -4.89 14.59
C VAL A 258 -0.96 -4.17 13.43
N GLY A 259 -1.97 -4.81 12.84
CA GLY A 259 -2.90 -4.21 11.88
C GLY A 259 -4.18 -3.73 12.57
N LEU A 260 -4.70 -2.56 12.16
CA LEU A 260 -5.92 -1.94 12.68
C LEU A 260 -6.97 -1.72 11.59
N LEU A 261 -8.25 -1.84 11.95
CA LEU A 261 -9.39 -1.56 11.07
C LEU A 261 -10.56 -1.02 11.91
N VAL A 262 -11.17 0.09 11.50
CA VAL A 262 -12.32 0.70 12.21
C VAL A 262 -13.61 0.17 11.62
N ASP A 263 -14.56 -0.25 12.47
CA ASP A 263 -15.92 -0.62 12.06
C ASP A 263 -16.69 0.52 11.37
N GLU A 264 -17.72 0.18 10.60
CA GLU A 264 -18.50 1.16 9.83
C GLU A 264 -19.15 2.25 10.72
N ALA A 265 -19.53 1.89 11.95
CA ALA A 265 -20.07 2.83 12.93
C ALA A 265 -19.01 3.78 13.55
N GLY A 266 -17.71 3.49 13.42
CA GLY A 266 -16.64 4.24 14.09
C GLY A 266 -16.52 3.96 15.60
N SER A 267 -17.24 2.96 16.10
CA SER A 267 -17.39 2.61 17.51
C SER A 267 -16.34 1.62 18.02
N LYS A 268 -15.71 0.87 17.11
CA LYS A 268 -14.85 -0.27 17.40
C LYS A 268 -13.64 -0.30 16.48
N ILE A 269 -12.47 -0.57 17.06
CA ILE A 269 -11.24 -0.84 16.29
C ILE A 269 -10.91 -2.30 16.42
N HIS A 270 -10.89 -3.01 15.31
CA HIS A 270 -10.41 -4.38 15.18
C HIS A 270 -8.89 -4.37 15.12
N ILE A 271 -8.27 -5.35 15.78
CA ILE A 271 -6.83 -5.50 15.87
C ILE A 271 -6.46 -6.91 15.46
N THR A 272 -5.48 -7.06 14.58
CA THR A 272 -4.99 -8.38 14.15
C THR A 272 -3.50 -8.38 13.86
N GLY A 273 -2.90 -9.56 13.81
CA GLY A 273 -1.60 -9.75 13.19
C GLY A 273 -1.02 -11.14 13.44
N GLY A 274 0.21 -11.36 12.98
CA GLY A 274 0.95 -12.59 13.25
C GLY A 274 1.51 -12.63 14.67
N TYR A 275 1.42 -13.78 15.34
CA TYR A 275 2.10 -14.03 16.62
C TYR A 275 3.12 -15.17 16.53
N VAL A 276 4.16 -15.08 17.36
CA VAL A 276 5.16 -16.12 17.60
C VAL A 276 4.97 -16.69 19.00
N ASP A 277 5.24 -17.99 19.14
CA ASP A 277 5.09 -18.75 20.39
C ASP A 277 6.24 -19.75 20.48
N GLY A 278 7.29 -19.43 21.26
CA GLY A 278 8.54 -20.22 21.35
C GLY A 278 9.37 -20.38 20.05
N SER A 279 8.85 -19.95 18.90
CA SER A 279 9.42 -20.10 17.57
C SER A 279 10.02 -18.79 17.03
N TYR A 280 10.97 -18.90 16.10
CA TYR A 280 11.42 -17.74 15.30
C TYR A 280 10.34 -17.25 14.31
N ASN A 281 9.48 -18.16 13.85
CA ASN A 281 8.43 -17.94 12.85
C ASN A 281 7.06 -17.69 13.48
N CYS A 282 6.14 -17.14 12.70
CA CYS A 282 4.76 -16.89 13.09
C CYS A 282 3.97 -18.20 13.10
N VAL A 283 3.47 -18.60 14.27
CA VAL A 283 2.73 -19.85 14.45
C VAL A 283 1.24 -19.70 14.15
N GLY A 284 0.75 -18.46 14.04
CA GLY A 284 -0.66 -18.17 13.80
C GLY A 284 -0.98 -16.68 13.71
N ILE A 285 -2.28 -16.39 13.66
CA ILE A 285 -2.89 -15.06 13.66
C ILE A 285 -3.60 -14.83 14.99
N TYR A 286 -3.53 -13.60 15.53
CA TYR A 286 -4.36 -13.18 16.65
C TYR A 286 -5.44 -12.18 16.19
N GLN A 287 -6.53 -12.11 16.94
CA GLN A 287 -7.60 -11.12 16.77
C GLN A 287 -8.03 -10.55 18.12
N GLY A 288 -8.40 -9.28 18.14
CA GLY A 288 -9.00 -8.59 19.30
C GLY A 288 -9.60 -7.26 18.87
N SER A 289 -10.04 -6.45 19.83
CA SER A 289 -10.62 -5.15 19.52
C SER A 289 -10.52 -4.14 20.66
N ILE A 290 -10.73 -2.87 20.34
CA ILE A 290 -10.98 -1.80 21.32
C ILE A 290 -12.38 -1.24 21.07
N ASN A 291 -13.16 -1.09 22.14
CA ASN A 291 -14.37 -0.28 22.15
C ASN A 291 -13.97 1.19 22.38
N MET A 292 -14.32 2.07 21.43
CA MET A 292 -13.89 3.48 21.44
C MET A 292 -14.64 4.34 22.45
N GLN A 293 -15.86 3.93 22.84
CA GLN A 293 -16.69 4.61 23.82
C GLN A 293 -16.15 4.41 25.24
N THR A 294 -15.81 3.16 25.60
CA THR A 294 -15.25 2.81 26.92
C THR A 294 -13.74 2.98 26.98
N GLY A 295 -13.04 2.95 25.84
CA GLY A 295 -11.58 2.90 25.77
C GLY A 295 -10.99 1.55 26.23
N THR A 296 -11.81 0.49 26.31
CA THR A 296 -11.39 -0.82 26.79
C THR A 296 -11.01 -1.75 25.64
N MET A 297 -9.93 -2.49 25.81
CA MET A 297 -9.48 -3.54 24.90
C MET A 297 -10.11 -4.89 25.29
N ASP A 298 -10.71 -5.55 24.33
CA ASP A 298 -11.26 -6.90 24.47
C ASP A 298 -10.10 -7.94 24.50
N PRO A 299 -10.25 -9.08 25.19
CA PRO A 299 -9.25 -10.14 25.20
C PRO A 299 -8.90 -10.64 23.79
N PHE A 300 -7.61 -10.89 23.55
CA PHE A 300 -7.15 -11.43 22.26
C PHE A 300 -7.36 -12.93 22.15
N THR A 301 -7.93 -13.37 21.03
CA THR A 301 -8.01 -14.78 20.63
C THR A 301 -6.86 -15.11 19.69
N LYS A 302 -6.17 -16.23 19.94
CA LYS A 302 -5.08 -16.76 19.09
C LYS A 302 -5.58 -17.94 18.26
N HIS A 303 -5.25 -17.94 16.98
CA HIS A 303 -5.56 -19.01 16.03
C HIS A 303 -4.28 -19.48 15.36
N LYS A 304 -3.90 -20.75 15.58
CA LYS A 304 -2.74 -21.36 14.90
C LYS A 304 -3.00 -21.47 13.40
N PHE A 305 -1.95 -21.36 12.59
CA PHE A 305 -2.07 -21.74 11.18
C PHE A 305 -2.36 -23.25 11.07
N PRO A 306 -3.26 -23.69 10.17
CA PRO A 306 -3.46 -25.11 9.89
C PRO A 306 -2.16 -25.78 9.47
N GLU A 307 -1.88 -27.00 9.95
CA GLU A 307 -0.62 -27.72 9.68
C GLU A 307 -0.35 -27.85 8.17
N ARG A 308 -1.37 -28.25 7.40
CA ARG A 308 -1.32 -28.33 5.93
C ARG A 308 -0.97 -27.01 5.25
N LEU A 309 -1.35 -25.86 5.81
CA LEU A 309 -0.96 -24.54 5.29
C LEU A 309 0.52 -24.25 5.57
N VAL A 310 1.01 -24.62 6.75
CA VAL A 310 2.43 -24.50 7.11
C VAL A 310 3.30 -25.41 6.22
N GLU A 311 2.84 -26.63 5.93
CA GLU A 311 3.50 -27.56 4.99
C GLU A 311 3.57 -26.98 3.57
N GLN A 312 2.43 -26.53 3.02
CA GLN A 312 2.38 -25.93 1.68
C GLN A 312 3.26 -24.69 1.53
N LEU A 313 3.33 -23.85 2.57
CA LEU A 313 4.24 -22.70 2.58
C LEU A 313 5.69 -23.12 2.84
N ALA A 314 5.97 -24.25 3.50
CA ALA A 314 7.34 -24.76 3.68
C ALA A 314 7.93 -25.28 2.36
N ASP A 315 7.13 -25.92 1.51
CA ASP A 315 7.53 -26.33 0.14
C ASP A 315 7.92 -25.13 -0.75
N ASP A 316 7.36 -23.95 -0.46
CA ASP A 316 7.68 -22.67 -1.09
C ASP A 316 8.83 -21.89 -0.40
N ASP A 317 9.56 -22.52 0.54
CA ASP A 317 10.55 -21.91 1.43
C ASP A 317 10.02 -20.68 2.22
N LEU A 318 8.70 -20.60 2.45
CA LEU A 318 8.00 -19.52 3.17
C LEU A 318 7.59 -19.87 4.60
N ALA A 319 7.78 -21.11 5.03
CA ALA A 319 7.50 -21.58 6.38
C ALA A 319 8.52 -22.64 6.79
N SER A 320 8.38 -23.16 8.02
CA SER A 320 9.10 -24.36 8.43
C SER A 320 8.23 -25.24 9.32
N THR A 321 8.42 -26.55 9.19
CA THR A 321 7.80 -27.58 10.03
C THR A 321 8.71 -28.04 11.18
N LYS A 322 9.91 -27.45 11.32
CA LYS A 322 10.91 -27.82 12.36
C LYS A 322 10.64 -27.08 13.66
N ASP A 323 10.49 -27.78 14.79
CA ASP A 323 10.12 -27.28 16.13
C ASP A 323 10.48 -25.81 16.43
N ARG A 324 11.79 -25.49 16.56
CA ARG A 324 12.26 -24.14 16.93
C ARG A 324 12.01 -23.05 15.88
N LYS A 325 11.56 -23.44 14.69
CA LYS A 325 11.21 -22.56 13.56
C LYS A 325 9.79 -22.83 13.05
N TYR A 326 8.96 -23.56 13.80
CA TYR A 326 7.64 -23.97 13.33
C TYR A 326 6.80 -22.74 12.97
N GLY A 327 6.05 -22.84 11.87
CA GLY A 327 5.15 -21.80 11.38
C GLY A 327 5.71 -21.03 10.18
N VAL A 328 4.96 -20.00 9.78
CA VAL A 328 5.19 -19.19 8.58
C VAL A 328 6.23 -18.11 8.84
N ASN A 329 7.06 -17.79 7.85
CA ASN A 329 8.05 -16.72 7.94
C ASN A 329 7.36 -15.39 8.31
N ARG A 330 8.05 -14.57 9.12
CA ARG A 330 7.57 -13.25 9.53
C ARG A 330 7.27 -12.38 8.32
N PHE A 331 6.08 -11.80 8.28
CA PHE A 331 5.59 -11.01 7.16
C PHE A 331 5.52 -9.52 7.51
N TRP A 332 5.58 -8.70 6.46
CA TRP A 332 5.60 -7.23 6.51
C TRP A 332 4.84 -6.72 5.29
N GLY A 333 3.91 -5.78 5.49
CA GLY A 333 3.02 -5.30 4.44
C GLY A 333 1.80 -6.20 4.29
N THR A 334 0.68 -5.74 4.84
CA THR A 334 -0.62 -6.41 4.78
C THR A 334 -1.71 -5.40 4.55
N GLN A 335 -2.80 -5.80 3.89
CA GLN A 335 -4.01 -5.01 3.82
C GLN A 335 -5.05 -5.63 4.77
N PHE A 336 -5.60 -4.83 5.67
CA PHE A 336 -6.68 -5.24 6.58
C PHE A 336 -7.91 -4.38 6.26
N PHE A 337 -8.99 -5.01 5.84
CA PHE A 337 -10.12 -4.34 5.20
C PHE A 337 -11.43 -5.08 5.49
N TYR A 338 -12.56 -4.43 5.23
CA TYR A 338 -13.86 -5.09 5.20
C TYR A 338 -14.18 -5.62 3.81
N THR A 339 -14.72 -6.83 3.76
CA THR A 339 -15.41 -7.37 2.58
C THR A 339 -16.83 -6.82 2.49
N ALA A 340 -17.55 -7.10 1.38
CA ALA A 340 -18.84 -6.47 1.11
C ALA A 340 -19.93 -6.86 2.13
N ASP A 341 -19.88 -8.07 2.67
CA ASP A 341 -20.74 -8.56 3.75
C ASP A 341 -20.29 -8.11 5.15
N LYS A 342 -19.37 -7.15 5.23
CA LYS A 342 -18.88 -6.52 6.47
C LYS A 342 -18.10 -7.46 7.40
N VAL A 343 -17.54 -8.56 6.87
CA VAL A 343 -16.55 -9.38 7.57
C VAL A 343 -15.14 -8.82 7.33
N PRO A 344 -14.27 -8.70 8.36
CA PRO A 344 -12.87 -8.34 8.18
C PRO A 344 -12.08 -9.44 7.45
N ASP A 345 -11.18 -9.02 6.55
CA ASP A 345 -10.21 -9.85 5.86
C ASP A 345 -8.80 -9.22 5.96
N LEU A 346 -7.79 -10.05 6.22
CA LEU A 346 -6.37 -9.70 6.23
C LEU A 346 -5.65 -10.38 5.07
N LEU A 347 -5.14 -9.60 4.13
CA LEU A 347 -4.34 -10.07 3.00
C LEU A 347 -2.84 -9.84 3.25
N ILE A 348 -2.08 -10.92 3.29
CA ILE A 348 -0.64 -10.96 3.55
C ILE A 348 0.10 -11.27 2.24
N GLU A 349 1.17 -10.53 1.93
CA GLU A 349 2.10 -10.89 0.85
C GLU A 349 3.42 -11.43 1.39
N PHE A 350 3.83 -12.57 0.86
CA PHE A 350 5.12 -13.17 1.11
C PHE A 350 6.09 -12.87 -0.03
N ASN A 351 7.06 -12.00 0.27
CA ASN A 351 8.17 -11.65 -0.60
C ASN A 351 9.50 -12.14 0.00
N GLU A 352 10.38 -12.67 -0.84
CA GLU A 352 11.77 -12.98 -0.48
C GLU A 352 12.73 -12.07 -1.25
N GLY A 353 13.60 -11.36 -0.53
CA GLY A 353 14.69 -10.60 -1.13
C GLY A 353 15.99 -11.38 -1.15
N ALA A 354 16.52 -11.65 -2.35
CA ALA A 354 17.90 -12.08 -2.51
C ALA A 354 18.81 -10.85 -2.40
N THR A 355 19.24 -10.53 -1.18
CA THR A 355 20.26 -9.49 -0.95
C THR A 355 21.55 -9.91 -1.66
N PRO A 356 22.01 -9.18 -2.70
CA PRO A 356 23.26 -9.50 -3.37
C PRO A 356 24.40 -9.33 -2.36
N SER A 357 25.39 -10.22 -2.39
CA SER A 357 26.61 -10.02 -1.59
C SER A 357 27.26 -8.69 -2.00
N ALA A 358 27.98 -8.04 -1.07
CA ALA A 358 28.55 -6.70 -1.30
C ALA A 358 29.49 -6.59 -2.52
N ASN A 359 29.94 -7.72 -3.06
CA ASN A 359 30.83 -7.82 -4.23
C ASN A 359 30.11 -8.37 -5.50
N SER A 360 28.81 -8.67 -5.43
CA SER A 360 28.03 -9.20 -6.55
C SER A 360 27.75 -8.11 -7.59
N ARG A 361 28.01 -8.44 -8.86
CA ARG A 361 27.58 -7.61 -10.01
C ARG A 361 26.13 -7.88 -10.44
N THR A 362 25.51 -8.94 -9.92
CA THR A 362 24.13 -9.30 -10.23
C THR A 362 23.18 -8.37 -9.47
N PRO A 363 22.21 -7.71 -10.13
CA PRO A 363 21.23 -6.88 -9.43
C PRO A 363 20.43 -7.73 -8.44
N ALA A 364 20.05 -7.11 -7.32
CA ALA A 364 19.22 -7.74 -6.30
C ALA A 364 17.91 -8.26 -6.93
N MET A 365 17.67 -9.56 -6.78
CA MET A 365 16.42 -10.19 -7.18
C MET A 365 15.45 -10.20 -6.00
N VAL A 366 14.18 -10.00 -6.27
CA VAL A 366 13.10 -10.20 -5.31
C VAL A 366 12.09 -11.15 -5.92
N HIS A 367 11.77 -12.17 -5.16
CA HIS A 367 10.80 -13.20 -5.48
C HIS A 367 9.50 -12.81 -4.76
N SER A 368 8.47 -12.41 -5.52
CA SER A 368 7.12 -12.49 -4.97
C SER A 368 6.70 -13.96 -5.08
N ARG A 369 6.05 -14.51 -4.05
CA ARG A 369 5.81 -15.96 -3.93
C ARG A 369 4.36 -16.32 -3.69
N ASN A 370 3.74 -15.77 -2.64
CA ASN A 370 2.37 -16.11 -2.27
C ASN A 370 1.66 -14.91 -1.67
N LEU A 371 0.35 -14.86 -1.89
CA LEU A 371 -0.57 -14.11 -1.06
C LEU A 371 -1.33 -15.07 -0.16
N LEU A 372 -1.68 -14.65 1.05
CA LEU A 372 -2.55 -15.39 1.96
C LEU A 372 -3.65 -14.46 2.44
N ASN A 373 -4.89 -14.76 2.07
CA ASN A 373 -6.07 -14.13 2.62
C ASN A 373 -6.49 -14.88 3.90
N VAL A 374 -6.75 -14.12 4.96
CA VAL A 374 -7.27 -14.62 6.24
C VAL A 374 -8.55 -13.87 6.55
N ARG A 375 -9.69 -14.56 6.43
CA ARG A 375 -11.02 -14.03 6.68
C ARG A 375 -11.47 -14.37 8.09
N PHE A 376 -11.98 -13.37 8.81
CA PHE A 376 -12.39 -13.49 10.22
C PHE A 376 -13.90 -13.78 10.34
N ALA A 377 -14.34 -14.91 9.79
CA ALA A 377 -15.74 -15.32 9.83
C ALA A 377 -16.21 -15.71 11.24
N SER A 378 -17.53 -15.73 11.46
CA SER A 378 -18.13 -15.98 12.77
C SER A 378 -17.97 -17.42 13.29
N ASP A 379 -17.79 -18.38 12.38
CA ASP A 379 -17.59 -19.81 12.64
C ASP A 379 -16.12 -20.22 12.71
N GLY A 380 -15.20 -19.39 12.19
CA GLY A 380 -13.76 -19.62 12.26
C GLY A 380 -12.94 -18.71 11.34
N LEU A 381 -11.63 -18.95 11.29
CA LEU A 381 -10.77 -18.32 10.29
C LEU A 381 -10.77 -19.13 9.00
N VAL A 382 -11.04 -18.46 7.87
CA VAL A 382 -10.94 -19.04 6.53
C VAL A 382 -9.64 -18.57 5.89
N PHE A 383 -8.80 -19.52 5.43
CA PHE A 383 -7.48 -19.25 4.88
C PHE A 383 -7.42 -19.60 3.39
N THR A 384 -7.17 -18.61 2.53
CA THR A 384 -6.97 -18.83 1.08
C THR A 384 -5.56 -18.42 0.65
N ARG A 385 -4.76 -19.40 0.22
CA ARG A 385 -3.44 -19.17 -0.39
C ARG A 385 -3.58 -18.93 -1.90
N VAL A 386 -3.02 -17.82 -2.39
CA VAL A 386 -2.89 -17.53 -3.82
C VAL A 386 -1.41 -17.66 -4.22
N PRO A 387 -1.01 -18.75 -4.91
CA PRO A 387 0.35 -18.88 -5.42
C PRO A 387 0.64 -17.90 -6.58
N LYS A 388 1.81 -17.26 -6.52
CA LYS A 388 2.30 -16.17 -7.37
C LYS A 388 3.82 -16.28 -7.54
N TYR A 389 4.32 -17.02 -8.54
CA TYR A 389 5.75 -17.37 -8.60
C TYR A 389 6.56 -16.54 -9.59
N THR A 390 6.76 -15.26 -9.26
CA THR A 390 7.36 -14.28 -10.18
C THR A 390 8.67 -13.68 -9.67
N ILE A 391 9.70 -13.72 -10.52
CA ILE A 391 11.00 -13.07 -10.30
C ILE A 391 10.99 -11.65 -10.86
N PHE A 392 11.42 -10.72 -10.01
CA PHE A 392 11.60 -9.31 -10.30
C PHE A 392 13.02 -8.87 -9.94
N THR A 393 13.57 -7.90 -10.66
CA THR A 393 14.78 -7.17 -10.26
C THR A 393 14.43 -6.00 -9.34
N MET A 394 15.39 -5.45 -8.60
CA MET A 394 15.24 -4.15 -7.91
C MET A 394 15.16 -3.02 -8.94
N GLY A 395 13.95 -2.80 -9.43
CA GLY A 395 13.60 -1.88 -10.51
C GLY A 395 12.28 -2.25 -11.21
N ASP A 396 11.84 -3.51 -11.11
CA ASP A 396 10.52 -3.92 -11.60
C ASP A 396 9.45 -3.64 -10.54
N PHE A 397 8.50 -2.75 -10.85
CA PHE A 397 7.47 -2.26 -9.92
C PHE A 397 6.19 -3.09 -9.88
N SER A 398 6.04 -4.05 -10.80
CA SER A 398 4.94 -5.04 -10.86
C SER A 398 5.01 -6.15 -9.79
N ARG A 399 5.83 -5.94 -8.75
CA ARG A 399 5.93 -6.81 -7.56
C ARG A 399 4.61 -6.94 -6.81
N GLY A 400 3.82 -5.86 -6.76
CA GLY A 400 2.62 -5.81 -5.94
C GLY A 400 1.47 -6.65 -6.47
N TYR A 401 0.33 -6.52 -5.80
CA TYR A 401 -0.98 -6.94 -6.24
C TYR A 401 -1.92 -5.73 -6.14
N HIS A 402 -3.04 -5.78 -6.84
CA HIS A 402 -4.16 -4.87 -6.62
C HIS A 402 -5.35 -5.66 -6.06
N LEU A 403 -6.15 -5.00 -5.21
CA LEU A 403 -7.24 -5.59 -4.47
C LEU A 403 -8.54 -4.86 -4.79
N GLN A 404 -9.59 -5.62 -5.10
CA GLN A 404 -10.93 -5.11 -5.32
C GLN A 404 -11.94 -5.99 -4.56
N ILE A 405 -12.76 -5.36 -3.74
CA ILE A 405 -13.83 -6.01 -2.99
C ILE A 405 -15.07 -6.08 -3.88
N GLU A 406 -15.59 -7.28 -4.08
CA GLU A 406 -16.81 -7.56 -4.84
C GLU A 406 -17.91 -8.04 -3.89
N ALA A 407 -19.16 -8.06 -4.35
CA ALA A 407 -20.33 -8.35 -3.49
C ALA A 407 -20.31 -9.74 -2.82
N ASP A 408 -19.73 -10.75 -3.47
CA ASP A 408 -19.74 -12.16 -3.07
C ASP A 408 -18.32 -12.77 -2.95
N ARG A 409 -17.28 -11.97 -3.21
CA ARG A 409 -15.89 -12.44 -3.36
C ARG A 409 -14.88 -11.31 -3.17
N LEU A 410 -13.61 -11.69 -3.23
CA LEU A 410 -12.46 -10.78 -3.33
C LEU A 410 -11.77 -10.99 -4.69
N LEU A 411 -11.51 -9.92 -5.41
CA LEU A 411 -10.72 -9.92 -6.65
C LEU A 411 -9.30 -9.45 -6.34
N VAL A 412 -8.31 -10.27 -6.65
CA VAL A 412 -6.89 -9.95 -6.51
C VAL A 412 -6.23 -9.98 -7.89
N LEU A 413 -5.72 -8.84 -8.33
CA LEU A 413 -4.99 -8.72 -9.60
C LEU A 413 -3.49 -8.79 -9.38
N TYR A 414 -2.79 -9.65 -10.11
CA TYR A 414 -1.34 -9.84 -9.96
C TYR A 414 -0.69 -10.39 -11.24
N TYR A 415 0.64 -10.45 -11.28
CA TYR A 415 1.39 -10.96 -12.43
C TYR A 415 1.92 -12.39 -12.19
N ASP A 416 1.59 -13.32 -13.09
CA ASP A 416 2.05 -14.71 -13.08
C ASP A 416 2.11 -15.32 -14.50
N SER A 417 2.67 -16.53 -14.62
CA SER A 417 2.81 -17.24 -15.90
C SER A 417 1.66 -18.23 -16.17
N GLU A 418 1.32 -18.47 -17.44
CA GLU A 418 0.30 -19.47 -17.81
C GLU A 418 0.60 -20.87 -17.28
N ASP A 419 1.88 -21.25 -17.16
CA ASP A 419 2.26 -22.56 -16.65
C ASP A 419 2.04 -22.68 -15.13
N ASN A 420 2.10 -21.57 -14.39
CA ASN A 420 1.76 -21.51 -12.96
C ASN A 420 0.24 -21.47 -12.73
N LEU A 421 -0.55 -21.01 -13.71
CA LEU A 421 -2.02 -21.06 -13.67
C LEU A 421 -2.58 -22.46 -13.93
N LYS A 422 -1.90 -23.27 -14.74
CA LYS A 422 -2.25 -24.68 -15.01
C LYS A 422 -1.94 -25.63 -13.85
N GLN A 423 -1.09 -25.20 -12.90
CA GLN A 423 -0.75 -25.99 -11.72
C GLN A 423 -1.86 -25.94 -10.66
N ASP A 424 -2.08 -27.08 -10.00
CA ASP A 424 -2.97 -27.18 -8.85
C ASP A 424 -2.46 -26.27 -7.72
N VAL A 425 -3.35 -25.47 -7.13
CA VAL A 425 -3.00 -24.51 -6.08
C VAL A 425 -2.47 -25.16 -4.80
N THR A 426 -2.64 -26.47 -4.64
CA THR A 426 -2.13 -27.28 -3.53
C THR A 426 -0.85 -28.07 -3.88
N SER A 427 -0.40 -28.03 -5.13
CA SER A 427 0.79 -28.76 -5.59
C SER A 427 2.11 -28.05 -5.24
N GLN A 428 3.22 -28.81 -5.30
CA GLN A 428 4.55 -28.35 -4.87
C GLN A 428 5.21 -27.38 -5.85
N LYS A 429 5.99 -26.46 -5.27
CA LYS A 429 6.96 -25.53 -5.88
C LYS A 429 6.94 -25.39 -7.40
N ALA A 430 6.19 -24.39 -7.87
CA ALA A 430 6.24 -23.97 -9.26
C ALA A 430 7.62 -23.45 -9.67
N LYS A 431 7.90 -23.46 -10.98
CA LYS A 431 9.09 -22.79 -11.52
C LYS A 431 8.89 -21.28 -11.48
N TYR A 432 9.84 -20.59 -10.84
CA TYR A 432 9.88 -19.13 -10.89
C TYR A 432 9.98 -18.62 -12.33
N VAL A 433 9.10 -17.69 -12.70
CA VAL A 433 9.09 -17.08 -14.03
C VAL A 433 9.50 -15.62 -13.94
N ARG A 434 10.38 -15.17 -14.84
CA ARG A 434 10.74 -13.74 -14.94
C ARG A 434 9.51 -12.93 -15.36
N ILE A 435 9.34 -11.75 -14.78
CA ILE A 435 8.24 -10.81 -15.09
C ILE A 435 7.99 -10.64 -16.60
N ASP A 436 9.03 -10.66 -17.43
CA ASP A 436 8.95 -10.55 -18.89
C ASP A 436 8.36 -11.78 -19.64
N LYS A 437 7.83 -12.75 -18.90
CA LYS A 437 7.09 -13.91 -19.38
C LYS A 437 5.76 -14.13 -18.63
N THR A 438 5.34 -13.15 -17.83
CA THR A 438 4.09 -13.19 -17.09
C THR A 438 3.00 -12.36 -17.77
N ARG A 439 1.75 -12.57 -17.35
CA ARG A 439 0.57 -11.82 -17.76
C ARG A 439 -0.18 -11.34 -16.52
N LEU A 440 -1.10 -10.40 -16.70
CA LEU A 440 -2.02 -10.01 -15.65
C LEU A 440 -3.04 -11.14 -15.39
N VAL A 441 -3.25 -11.46 -14.11
CA VAL A 441 -4.07 -12.58 -13.62
C VAL A 441 -5.06 -12.04 -12.60
N ALA A 442 -6.29 -12.53 -12.68
CA ALA A 442 -7.30 -12.39 -11.63
C ALA A 442 -7.35 -13.67 -10.79
N ALA A 443 -7.08 -13.55 -9.50
CA ALA A 443 -7.54 -14.51 -8.49
C ALA A 443 -8.89 -14.02 -7.94
N LEU A 444 -9.87 -14.91 -7.96
CA LEU A 444 -11.20 -14.74 -7.38
C LEU A 444 -11.26 -15.62 -6.13
N ILE A 445 -11.36 -15.01 -4.96
CA ILE A 445 -11.45 -15.69 -3.67
C ILE A 445 -12.89 -15.57 -3.15
N GLY A 446 -13.61 -16.68 -3.05
CA GLY A 446 -14.94 -16.73 -2.42
C GLY A 446 -14.83 -16.57 -0.90
N TYR A 447 -15.91 -16.11 -0.26
CA TYR A 447 -15.96 -15.96 1.21
C TYR A 447 -15.96 -17.31 1.95
N ASP A 448 -16.21 -18.42 1.25
CA ASP A 448 -16.01 -19.80 1.70
C ASP A 448 -14.54 -20.26 1.63
N GLY A 449 -13.65 -19.42 1.10
CA GLY A 449 -12.23 -19.69 0.90
C GLY A 449 -11.88 -20.31 -0.45
N SER A 450 -12.87 -20.56 -1.32
CA SER A 450 -12.66 -21.10 -2.67
C SER A 450 -11.80 -20.15 -3.52
N LEU A 451 -10.96 -20.69 -4.42
CA LEU A 451 -10.06 -19.91 -5.27
C LEU A 451 -10.19 -20.33 -6.73
N THR A 452 -10.50 -19.37 -7.60
CA THR A 452 -10.34 -19.50 -9.06
C THR A 452 -9.29 -18.53 -9.56
N ARG A 453 -8.37 -18.97 -10.41
CA ARG A 453 -7.35 -18.12 -11.05
C ARG A 453 -7.55 -18.13 -12.56
N GLN A 454 -7.56 -16.96 -13.19
CA GLN A 454 -7.71 -16.84 -14.65
C GLN A 454 -6.82 -15.73 -15.22
N PRO A 455 -6.22 -15.91 -16.41
CA PRO A 455 -5.51 -14.83 -17.09
C PRO A 455 -6.51 -13.77 -17.56
N ILE A 456 -6.15 -12.50 -17.39
CA ILE A 456 -6.85 -11.39 -18.04
C ILE A 456 -6.27 -11.23 -19.44
N TYR A 457 -7.12 -10.98 -20.44
CA TYR A 457 -6.71 -10.89 -21.84
C TYR A 457 -5.60 -9.84 -22.03
N GLY A 458 -4.40 -10.30 -22.38
CA GLY A 458 -3.24 -9.48 -22.64
C GLY A 458 -2.06 -10.30 -23.16
N GLU A 459 -1.19 -9.66 -23.95
CA GLU A 459 0.10 -10.24 -24.33
C GLU A 459 1.02 -10.37 -23.11
N PRO A 460 2.05 -11.24 -23.14
CA PRO A 460 3.08 -11.25 -22.11
C PRO A 460 3.71 -9.86 -21.92
N TYR A 461 4.04 -9.50 -20.67
CA TYR A 461 4.75 -8.26 -20.37
C TYR A 461 6.11 -8.27 -21.08
N THR A 462 6.37 -7.33 -22.01
CA THR A 462 7.65 -7.29 -22.75
C THR A 462 8.46 -6.05 -22.40
N SER A 463 9.64 -6.24 -21.80
CA SER A 463 10.57 -5.18 -21.40
C SER A 463 11.41 -4.56 -22.54
N ARG A 464 11.16 -4.94 -23.81
CA ARG A 464 11.96 -4.54 -24.99
C ARG A 464 11.11 -3.98 -26.17
N ARG A 465 10.10 -3.15 -25.92
CA ARG A 465 9.44 -2.37 -27.01
C ARG A 465 10.09 -1.00 -27.17
N THR A 466 10.10 -0.47 -28.39
CA THR A 466 10.75 0.82 -28.66
C THR A 466 9.93 1.99 -28.11
N ARG A 467 10.59 3.15 -27.91
CA ARG A 467 9.98 4.36 -27.34
C ARG A 467 8.75 4.88 -28.13
N ALA A 468 8.63 4.53 -29.42
CA ALA A 468 7.48 4.89 -30.24
C ALA A 468 6.32 3.88 -30.12
N GLU A 469 6.63 2.57 -30.07
CA GLU A 469 5.63 1.50 -29.94
C GLU A 469 5.05 1.40 -28.52
N GLN A 470 5.80 1.85 -27.50
CA GLN A 470 5.26 1.98 -26.15
C GLN A 470 4.18 3.07 -26.07
N VAL A 471 4.27 4.14 -26.87
CA VAL A 471 3.31 5.26 -26.84
C VAL A 471 1.97 4.93 -27.51
N SER A 472 1.93 3.99 -28.46
CA SER A 472 0.65 3.56 -29.08
C SER A 472 -0.12 2.52 -28.25
N MET A 473 0.49 1.93 -27.21
CA MET A 473 -0.19 1.07 -26.24
C MET A 473 -0.12 1.58 -24.79
N SER A 474 0.34 2.81 -24.54
CA SER A 474 0.45 3.39 -23.19
C SER A 474 -0.87 3.94 -22.62
N SER A 475 -1.97 3.83 -23.36
CA SER A 475 -3.30 4.36 -22.99
C SER A 475 -4.20 3.30 -22.36
N TYR A 476 -3.59 2.52 -21.49
CA TYR A 476 -4.17 1.51 -20.63
C TYR A 476 -3.49 1.78 -19.27
N GLN A 477 -4.13 1.55 -18.12
CA GLN A 477 -3.60 1.85 -16.75
C GLN A 477 -4.70 2.35 -15.67
N ILE A 478 -4.82 1.87 -14.40
CA ILE A 478 -6.14 1.63 -13.64
C ILE A 478 -6.81 2.67 -12.68
N PRO A 479 -8.18 2.67 -12.61
CA PRO A 479 -9.02 3.04 -11.45
C PRO A 479 -9.93 1.92 -10.88
N VAL A 480 -10.06 1.81 -9.54
CA VAL A 480 -11.21 1.14 -8.88
C VAL A 480 -11.80 2.07 -7.82
N CYS A 481 -13.12 2.21 -7.85
CA CYS A 481 -13.88 3.05 -6.94
C CYS A 481 -14.37 2.25 -5.72
N ASN A 482 -14.30 2.83 -4.51
CA ASN A 482 -14.97 2.27 -3.33
C ASN A 482 -16.49 2.59 -3.34
N TYR A 483 -17.21 2.18 -4.39
CA TYR A 483 -18.67 2.27 -4.44
C TYR A 483 -19.26 1.03 -5.11
N GLY A 484 -20.32 0.48 -4.51
CA GLY A 484 -20.94 -0.76 -4.95
C GLY A 484 -21.58 -0.62 -6.34
N VAL A 485 -21.39 -1.63 -7.18
CA VAL A 485 -22.06 -1.76 -8.47
C VAL A 485 -22.94 -3.00 -8.43
N GLU A 486 -24.22 -2.79 -8.14
CA GLU A 486 -25.22 -3.84 -8.33
C GLU A 486 -25.36 -4.19 -9.84
N ALA A 487 -25.70 -5.46 -10.09
CA ALA A 487 -25.90 -6.10 -11.39
C ALA A 487 -24.63 -6.34 -12.26
N CYS A 488 -24.26 -7.62 -12.44
CA CYS A 488 -24.43 -8.33 -13.73
C CYS A 488 -23.72 -9.71 -13.81
N PHE A 489 -24.42 -10.79 -13.47
CA PHE A 489 -24.21 -12.10 -14.11
C PHE A 489 -25.57 -12.77 -14.42
N PRO A 490 -25.80 -13.27 -15.64
CA PRO A 490 -26.94 -14.13 -15.91
C PRO A 490 -26.67 -15.51 -15.30
N VAL A 491 -27.47 -15.91 -14.32
CA VAL A 491 -27.52 -17.29 -13.85
C VAL A 491 -28.01 -18.15 -15.01
N LYS A 492 -27.15 -19.04 -15.53
CA LYS A 492 -27.66 -20.24 -16.19
C LYS A 492 -28.23 -21.15 -15.10
N ARG A 493 -29.53 -21.42 -15.20
CA ARG A 493 -30.09 -22.67 -14.69
C ARG A 493 -29.66 -23.82 -15.62
#